data_AF-A0A974YY42-F1
#
_entry.id   AF-A0A974YY42-F1
#
_cell.length_a   1.000
_cell.length_b   1.000
_cell.length_c   1.000
_cell.angle_alpha   90.00
_cell.angle_beta   90.00
_cell.angle_gamma   90.00
#
_symmetry.space_group_name_H-M   'P 1'
#
loop_
_entity.id
_entity.type
_entity.pdbx_description
1 polymer ?
#
loop_
_entity_poly.entity_id
_entity_poly.type
_entity_poly.pdbx_seq_one_letter_code
_entity_poly.pdbx_strand_id
1 'polypeptide(L)'
;MEISAQLTYGGTNCMLFRKGESNLLIDPHFTRPPFLSLLDKIKPSPEKIKAGLARLGIQSLAGVLLTHTHYDHALDAVETACQTGAPLFGSPSSAQLAAGAGLAPDLFHQIQQGESLQAGDFTVRFLPSQHIQFPRPLSRLASIAAPIPQPLRPPAWFWQYRCGEVSAILVDRTLVFGSAAFLSGAYQGLEVETVVLGIGGLGFRPRSYLEKLYQETVVASGARQVLISHWDNFFRPIRAGLHSLGRVGWTMEHLRPLAERYGQTISILKYNQPVDLVVSP
;
A
#
# COMPACT_ATOMS: atom_id res chain seq x y z
N MET A 1 -18.95 15.48 -17.57
CA MET A 1 -18.74 14.02 -17.44
C MET A 1 -17.67 13.86 -16.38
N GLU A 2 -17.99 13.21 -15.28
CA GLU A 2 -17.00 12.84 -14.28
C GLU A 2 -16.00 11.87 -14.93
N ILE A 3 -14.71 12.16 -14.82
CA ILE A 3 -13.68 11.27 -15.38
C ILE A 3 -13.56 10.08 -14.44
N SER A 4 -13.96 8.89 -14.92
CA SER A 4 -13.88 7.65 -14.14
C SER A 4 -12.43 7.34 -13.76
N ALA A 5 -12.22 6.98 -12.51
CA ALA A 5 -10.91 6.54 -12.01
C ALA A 5 -10.80 5.01 -12.07
N GLN A 6 -9.64 4.51 -12.49
CA GLN A 6 -9.32 3.08 -12.52
C GLN A 6 -8.21 2.74 -11.55
N LEU A 7 -8.30 1.55 -10.97
CA LEU A 7 -7.27 0.99 -10.11
C LEU A 7 -6.67 -0.26 -10.76
N THR A 8 -5.35 -0.34 -10.83
CA THR A 8 -4.62 -1.53 -11.31
C THR A 8 -3.66 -2.04 -10.25
N TYR A 9 -3.72 -3.34 -9.98
CA TYR A 9 -2.87 -3.99 -8.99
C TYR A 9 -1.51 -4.39 -9.55
N GLY A 10 -0.44 -3.90 -8.93
CA GLY A 10 0.96 -4.20 -9.25
C GLY A 10 1.58 -5.35 -8.45
N GLY A 11 0.85 -5.97 -7.52
CA GLY A 11 1.37 -6.98 -6.58
C GLY A 11 1.78 -6.39 -5.22
N THR A 12 1.80 -7.22 -4.17
CA THR A 12 2.03 -6.77 -2.79
C THR A 12 0.99 -5.71 -2.39
N ASN A 13 1.37 -4.45 -2.16
CA ASN A 13 0.43 -3.35 -1.99
C ASN A 13 0.56 -2.28 -3.07
N CYS A 14 1.24 -2.61 -4.18
CA CYS A 14 1.45 -1.69 -5.29
C CYS A 14 0.13 -1.41 -6.00
N MET A 15 -0.34 -0.17 -5.95
CA MET A 15 -1.60 0.28 -6.56
C MET A 15 -1.37 1.41 -7.54
N LEU A 16 -1.80 1.22 -8.78
CA LEU A 16 -1.76 2.25 -9.81
C LEU A 16 -3.16 2.82 -10.02
N PHE A 17 -3.34 4.09 -9.65
CA PHE A 17 -4.54 4.86 -9.94
C PHE A 17 -4.37 5.60 -11.26
N ARG A 18 -5.43 5.62 -12.07
CA ARG A 18 -5.53 6.41 -13.31
C ARG A 18 -6.81 7.21 -13.33
N LYS A 19 -6.70 8.51 -13.59
CA LYS A 19 -7.83 9.42 -13.76
C LYS A 19 -7.38 10.56 -14.66
N GLY A 20 -8.10 10.79 -15.74
CA GLY A 20 -7.68 11.74 -16.77
C GLY A 20 -6.34 11.35 -17.36
N GLU A 21 -5.42 12.30 -17.39
CA GLU A 21 -4.03 12.09 -17.84
C GLU A 21 -3.08 11.76 -16.67
N SER A 22 -3.60 11.74 -15.45
CA SER A 22 -2.82 11.56 -14.23
C SER A 22 -2.73 10.09 -13.80
N ASN A 23 -1.53 9.70 -13.35
CA ASN A 23 -1.26 8.41 -12.74
C ASN A 23 -0.68 8.59 -11.33
N LEU A 24 -1.18 7.87 -10.33
CA LEU A 24 -0.54 7.77 -9.01
C LEU A 24 -0.12 6.34 -8.73
N LEU A 25 1.02 6.17 -8.05
CA LEU A 25 1.50 4.86 -7.65
C LEU A 25 1.70 4.79 -6.14
N ILE A 26 0.95 3.92 -5.47
CA ILE A 26 1.09 3.67 -4.02
C ILE A 26 1.97 2.44 -3.82
N ASP A 27 2.90 2.50 -2.86
CA ASP A 27 3.75 1.40 -2.39
C ASP A 27 4.39 0.54 -3.51
N PRO A 28 5.18 1.14 -4.42
CA PRO A 28 5.87 0.38 -5.47
C PRO A 28 6.78 -0.70 -4.86
N HIS A 29 6.61 -1.94 -5.32
CA HIS A 29 7.42 -3.08 -4.88
C HIS A 29 7.66 -4.08 -6.03
N PHE A 30 8.58 -3.73 -6.93
CA PHE A 30 8.95 -4.49 -8.12
C PHE A 30 10.18 -5.36 -7.93
N THR A 31 11.11 -4.96 -7.05
CA THR A 31 12.37 -5.65 -6.77
C THR A 31 12.13 -7.05 -6.19
N ARG A 32 11.17 -7.14 -5.26
CA ARG A 32 10.68 -8.38 -4.61
C ARG A 32 11.84 -9.30 -4.22
N PRO A 33 12.67 -8.91 -3.23
CA PRO A 33 13.78 -9.72 -2.79
C PRO A 33 13.30 -11.12 -2.35
N PRO A 34 13.92 -12.20 -2.84
CA PRO A 34 13.64 -13.54 -2.33
C PRO A 34 13.87 -13.63 -0.83
N PHE A 35 13.17 -14.55 -0.17
CA PHE A 35 13.28 -14.73 1.29
C PHE A 35 14.74 -14.93 1.75
N LEU A 36 15.53 -15.71 1.01
CA LEU A 36 16.95 -15.94 1.31
C LEU A 36 17.81 -14.67 1.19
N SER A 37 17.41 -13.69 0.38
CA SER A 37 18.12 -12.41 0.27
C SER A 37 17.95 -11.54 1.52
N LEU A 38 17.00 -11.85 2.40
CA LEU A 38 16.86 -11.15 3.68
C LEU A 38 17.94 -11.52 4.71
N LEU A 39 18.75 -12.54 4.42
CA LEU A 39 19.95 -12.90 5.20
C LEU A 39 21.14 -11.98 4.91
N ASP A 40 20.98 -11.04 3.97
CA ASP A 40 21.96 -10.00 3.66
C ASP A 40 21.23 -8.64 3.50
N LYS A 41 21.99 -7.58 3.24
CA LYS A 41 21.46 -6.27 2.92
C LYS A 41 20.78 -6.29 1.55
N ILE A 42 19.58 -5.71 1.50
CA ILE A 42 18.77 -5.56 0.29
C ILE A 42 18.87 -4.15 -0.27
N LYS A 43 18.68 -4.02 -1.59
CA LYS A 43 18.63 -2.73 -2.30
C LYS A 43 17.55 -2.77 -3.40
N PRO A 44 17.01 -1.62 -3.81
CA PRO A 44 16.19 -1.54 -5.01
C PRO A 44 16.96 -2.05 -6.23
N SER A 45 16.24 -2.63 -7.18
CA SER A 45 16.77 -3.06 -8.47
C SER A 45 16.22 -2.13 -9.55
N PRO A 46 17.01 -1.16 -10.03
CA PRO A 46 16.58 -0.20 -11.05
C PRO A 46 15.96 -0.87 -12.28
N GLU A 47 16.56 -1.98 -12.75
CA GLU A 47 16.08 -2.77 -13.88
C GLU A 47 14.71 -3.42 -13.64
N LYS A 48 14.48 -3.97 -12.44
CA LYS A 48 13.18 -4.58 -12.11
C LYS A 48 12.10 -3.51 -11.96
N ILE A 49 12.45 -2.35 -11.40
CA ILE A 49 11.55 -1.20 -11.26
C ILE A 49 11.14 -0.70 -12.64
N LYS A 50 12.11 -0.39 -13.51
CA LYS A 50 11.86 0.01 -14.90
C LYS A 50 10.98 -1.00 -15.66
N ALA A 51 11.29 -2.29 -15.54
CA ALA A 51 10.50 -3.35 -16.17
C ALA A 51 9.10 -3.54 -15.56
N GLY A 52 8.91 -3.15 -14.29
CA GLY A 52 7.63 -3.14 -13.59
C GLY A 52 6.74 -1.99 -14.07
N LEU A 53 7.29 -0.77 -14.08
CA LEU A 53 6.66 0.43 -14.61
C LEU A 53 6.20 0.23 -16.07
N ALA A 54 7.09 -0.30 -16.91
CA ALA A 54 6.75 -0.59 -18.31
C ALA A 54 5.62 -1.63 -18.44
N ARG A 55 5.60 -2.68 -17.60
CA ARG A 55 4.54 -3.71 -17.63
C ARG A 55 3.18 -3.17 -17.20
N LEU A 56 3.18 -2.21 -16.27
CA LEU A 56 1.97 -1.51 -15.86
C LEU A 56 1.57 -0.40 -16.84
N GLY A 57 2.36 -0.11 -17.88
CA GLY A 57 2.08 0.96 -18.83
C GLY A 57 2.22 2.36 -18.22
N ILE A 58 3.13 2.54 -17.25
CA ILE A 58 3.39 3.83 -16.61
C ILE A 58 4.42 4.59 -17.44
N GLN A 59 4.03 5.75 -17.97
CA GLN A 59 4.91 6.67 -18.70
C GLN A 59 5.29 7.90 -17.88
N SER A 60 4.37 8.35 -17.03
CA SER A 60 4.52 9.46 -16.10
C SER A 60 3.75 9.16 -14.82
N LEU A 61 4.15 9.78 -13.72
CA LEU A 61 3.44 9.73 -12.44
C LEU A 61 3.27 11.15 -11.91
N ALA A 62 2.05 11.47 -11.49
CA ALA A 62 1.78 12.69 -10.72
C ALA A 62 2.24 12.57 -9.26
N GLY A 63 2.54 11.35 -8.80
CA GLY A 63 3.10 11.10 -7.48
C GLY A 63 3.35 9.62 -7.20
N VAL A 64 4.37 9.38 -6.38
CA VAL A 64 4.61 8.11 -5.67
C VAL A 64 4.20 8.32 -4.22
N LEU A 65 3.38 7.43 -3.66
CA LEU A 65 2.82 7.58 -2.32
C LEU A 65 3.23 6.38 -1.46
N LEU A 66 3.59 6.63 -0.21
CA LEU A 66 3.91 5.59 0.76
C LEU A 66 2.90 5.51 1.88
N THR A 67 2.32 4.32 2.09
CA THR A 67 1.50 4.05 3.27
C THR A 67 2.35 4.02 4.53
N HIS A 68 3.55 3.43 4.47
CA HIS A 68 4.54 3.35 5.54
C HIS A 68 5.89 2.85 5.00
N THR A 69 6.93 2.80 5.85
CA THR A 69 8.32 2.56 5.41
C THR A 69 8.84 1.14 5.59
N HIS A 70 7.97 0.14 5.73
CA HIS A 70 8.41 -1.25 5.74
C HIS A 70 8.93 -1.66 4.35
N TYR A 71 9.89 -2.60 4.27
CA TYR A 71 10.64 -2.83 3.04
C TYR A 71 9.78 -3.32 1.85
N ASP A 72 8.73 -4.09 2.10
CA ASP A 72 7.81 -4.57 1.05
C ASP A 72 6.83 -3.50 0.54
N HIS A 73 6.92 -2.27 1.08
CA HIS A 73 6.20 -1.08 0.63
C HIS A 73 7.15 -0.01 0.08
N ALA A 74 8.30 0.18 0.74
CA ALA A 74 9.14 1.36 0.52
C ALA A 74 10.50 1.10 -0.15
N LEU A 75 10.92 -0.16 -0.32
CA LEU A 75 12.24 -0.49 -0.89
C LEU A 75 12.47 0.18 -2.25
N ASP A 76 11.44 0.25 -3.09
CA ASP A 76 11.56 0.74 -4.47
C ASP A 76 11.02 2.16 -4.65
N ALA A 77 10.46 2.78 -3.61
CA ALA A 77 9.74 4.04 -3.74
C ALA A 77 10.62 5.21 -4.18
N VAL A 78 11.78 5.36 -3.55
CA VAL A 78 12.71 6.45 -3.91
C VAL A 78 13.27 6.25 -5.32
N GLU A 79 13.70 5.04 -5.66
CA GLU A 79 14.20 4.73 -7.01
C GLU A 79 13.10 4.92 -8.07
N THR A 80 11.85 4.58 -7.76
CA THR A 80 10.71 4.83 -8.65
C THR A 80 10.49 6.32 -8.88
N ALA A 81 10.54 7.13 -7.82
CA ALA A 81 10.45 8.60 -7.93
C ALA A 81 11.60 9.16 -8.78
N CYS A 82 12.84 8.71 -8.56
CA CYS A 82 14.01 9.12 -9.36
C CYS A 82 13.86 8.77 -10.84
N GLN A 83 13.41 7.54 -11.18
CA GLN A 83 13.27 7.10 -12.57
C GLN A 83 12.14 7.83 -13.32
N THR A 84 11.13 8.31 -12.61
CA THR A 84 9.94 8.94 -13.20
C THR A 84 9.95 10.46 -13.10
N GLY A 85 10.84 11.04 -12.28
CA GLY A 85 10.83 12.46 -11.94
C GLY A 85 9.63 12.89 -11.11
N ALA A 86 8.88 11.93 -10.54
CA ALA A 86 7.64 12.21 -9.82
C ALA A 86 7.90 12.58 -8.35
N PRO A 87 7.04 13.42 -7.76
CA PRO A 87 7.11 13.71 -6.34
C PRO A 87 6.84 12.45 -5.49
N LEU A 88 7.59 12.28 -4.40
CA LEU A 88 7.38 11.25 -3.39
C LEU A 88 6.67 11.85 -2.18
N PHE A 89 5.45 11.39 -1.92
CA PHE A 89 4.64 11.77 -0.76
C PHE A 89 4.75 10.71 0.33
N GLY A 90 5.16 11.12 1.53
CA GLY A 90 5.25 10.19 2.65
C GLY A 90 5.54 10.83 4.01
N SER A 91 5.68 9.98 5.01
CA SER A 91 5.92 10.35 6.41
C SER A 91 7.32 10.91 6.68
N PRO A 92 7.60 11.44 7.88
CA PRO A 92 8.97 11.74 8.32
C PRO A 92 9.96 10.57 8.15
N SER A 93 9.52 9.34 8.39
CA SER A 93 10.35 8.16 8.12
C SER A 93 10.66 7.99 6.62
N SER A 94 9.71 8.37 5.74
CA SER A 94 9.93 8.38 4.28
C SER A 94 10.95 9.43 3.87
N ALA A 95 11.02 10.57 4.57
CA ALA A 95 12.03 11.60 4.36
C ALA A 95 13.46 11.05 4.58
N GLN A 96 13.63 10.16 5.54
CA GLN A 96 14.92 9.51 5.80
C GLN A 96 15.30 8.53 4.69
N LEU A 97 14.33 7.86 4.07
CA LEU A 97 14.58 7.04 2.88
C LEU A 97 14.97 7.93 1.69
N ALA A 98 14.22 9.00 1.44
CA ALA A 98 14.48 9.96 0.37
C ALA A 98 15.88 10.57 0.48
N ALA A 99 16.24 11.08 1.67
CA ALA A 99 17.56 11.63 1.94
C ALA A 99 18.67 10.57 1.80
N GLY A 100 18.44 9.36 2.33
CA GLY A 100 19.45 8.28 2.31
C GLY A 100 19.73 7.72 0.93
N ALA A 101 18.75 7.76 0.02
CA ALA A 101 18.88 7.33 -1.36
C ALA A 101 19.15 8.48 -2.36
N GLY A 102 19.24 9.73 -1.88
CA GLY A 102 19.63 10.88 -2.70
C GLY A 102 18.53 11.42 -3.61
N LEU A 103 17.26 11.33 -3.20
CA LEU A 103 16.17 12.00 -3.90
C LEU A 103 16.40 13.52 -3.85
N ALA A 104 16.14 14.21 -4.96
CA ALA A 104 16.21 15.67 -5.00
C ALA A 104 15.24 16.26 -3.95
N PRO A 105 15.67 17.24 -3.12
CA PRO A 105 14.86 17.73 -2.00
C PRO A 105 13.49 18.31 -2.42
N ASP A 106 13.40 18.88 -3.61
CA ASP A 106 12.19 19.42 -4.23
C ASP A 106 11.19 18.34 -4.68
N LEU A 107 11.64 17.10 -4.85
CA LEU A 107 10.78 15.96 -5.17
C LEU A 107 10.21 15.27 -3.93
N PHE A 108 10.69 15.56 -2.72
CA PHE A 108 10.12 14.97 -1.51
C PHE A 108 9.08 15.90 -0.87
N HIS A 109 7.88 15.37 -0.67
CA HIS A 109 6.79 16.07 -0.01
C HIS A 109 6.39 15.33 1.26
N GLN A 110 6.79 15.89 2.40
CA GLN A 110 6.34 15.35 3.68
C GLN A 110 4.84 15.58 3.84
N ILE A 111 4.11 14.53 4.18
CA ILE A 111 2.67 14.62 4.40
C ILE A 111 2.36 15.05 5.83
N GLN A 112 1.22 15.71 5.99
CA GLN A 112 0.59 15.94 7.27
C GLN A 112 -0.71 15.12 7.32
N GLN A 113 -0.83 14.25 8.32
CA GLN A 113 -2.02 13.40 8.42
C GLN A 113 -3.29 14.25 8.63
N GLY A 114 -4.34 13.90 7.90
CA GLY A 114 -5.61 14.61 7.93
C GLY A 114 -5.67 15.81 6.97
N GLU A 115 -4.58 16.25 6.35
CA GLU A 115 -4.62 17.29 5.32
C GLU A 115 -4.82 16.70 3.92
N SER A 116 -5.58 17.41 3.10
CA SER A 116 -5.80 17.03 1.69
C SER A 116 -4.78 17.75 0.81
N LEU A 117 -4.25 17.05 -0.18
CA LEU A 117 -3.35 17.58 -1.19
C LEU A 117 -3.84 17.19 -2.59
N GLN A 118 -3.45 17.97 -3.59
CA GLN A 118 -3.69 17.62 -5.00
C GLN A 118 -2.45 16.97 -5.59
N ALA A 119 -2.64 15.84 -6.28
CA ALA A 119 -1.59 15.16 -7.01
C ALA A 119 -2.09 14.82 -8.42
N GLY A 120 -1.82 15.71 -9.37
CA GLY A 120 -2.46 15.67 -10.70
C GLY A 120 -3.97 15.89 -10.58
N ASP A 121 -4.75 15.02 -11.21
CA ASP A 121 -6.21 15.07 -11.17
C ASP A 121 -6.81 14.55 -9.85
N PHE A 122 -6.01 14.02 -8.92
CA PHE A 122 -6.48 13.35 -7.71
C PHE A 122 -6.43 14.23 -6.46
N THR A 123 -7.49 14.15 -5.65
CA THR A 123 -7.44 14.61 -4.26
C THR A 123 -6.94 13.47 -3.38
N VAL A 124 -5.88 13.71 -2.60
CA VAL A 124 -5.24 12.70 -1.76
C VAL A 124 -5.24 13.17 -0.31
N ARG A 125 -5.58 12.27 0.62
CA ARG A 125 -5.51 12.52 2.06
C ARG A 125 -4.86 11.34 2.77
N PHE A 126 -3.82 11.60 3.55
CA PHE A 126 -3.18 10.60 4.39
C PHE A 126 -3.87 10.58 5.75
N LEU A 127 -4.44 9.45 6.13
CA LEU A 127 -5.19 9.28 7.38
C LEU A 127 -4.40 8.42 8.36
N PRO A 128 -4.54 8.63 9.68
CA PRO A 128 -3.90 7.78 10.68
C PRO A 128 -4.30 6.31 10.50
N SER A 129 -3.32 5.40 10.58
CA SER A 129 -3.56 3.96 10.57
C SER A 129 -2.53 3.25 11.44
N GLN A 130 -2.59 1.92 11.47
CA GLN A 130 -1.66 1.08 12.23
C GLN A 130 -1.14 -0.06 11.37
N HIS A 131 0.01 -0.59 11.74
CA HIS A 131 0.51 -1.83 11.18
C HIS A 131 -0.04 -3.03 11.98
N ILE A 132 -0.37 -4.12 11.29
CA ILE A 132 -0.78 -5.36 11.95
C ILE A 132 0.28 -5.83 12.95
N GLN A 133 -0.15 -6.19 14.15
CA GLN A 133 0.74 -6.77 15.15
C GLN A 133 0.81 -8.28 14.95
N PHE A 134 2.02 -8.81 14.84
CA PHE A 134 2.25 -10.25 14.81
C PHE A 134 2.35 -10.83 16.24
N PRO A 135 1.88 -12.06 16.49
CA PRO A 135 2.07 -12.72 17.77
C PRO A 135 3.58 -12.92 18.06
N ARG A 136 3.95 -13.07 19.33
CA ARG A 136 5.32 -13.49 19.69
C ARG A 136 5.56 -14.93 19.23
N PRO A 137 6.78 -15.28 18.75
CA PRO A 137 7.99 -14.47 18.69
C PRO A 137 8.13 -13.60 17.43
N LEU A 138 7.20 -13.70 16.46
CA LEU A 138 7.28 -13.04 15.15
C LEU A 138 7.30 -11.51 15.23
N SER A 139 6.68 -10.92 16.28
CA SER A 139 6.76 -9.48 16.55
C SER A 139 8.16 -8.92 16.79
N ARG A 140 9.18 -9.74 17.12
CA ARG A 140 10.57 -9.24 17.27
C ARG A 140 11.27 -8.98 15.94
N LEU A 141 10.85 -9.66 14.87
CA LEU A 141 11.45 -9.56 13.54
C LEU A 141 10.91 -8.37 12.75
N ALA A 142 9.71 -7.92 13.10
CA ALA A 142 9.11 -6.72 12.56
C ALA A 142 9.27 -5.62 13.61
N SER A 143 10.21 -4.68 13.42
CA SER A 143 10.25 -3.45 14.21
C SER A 143 9.07 -2.56 13.78
N ILE A 144 7.86 -2.95 14.20
CA ILE A 144 6.56 -2.60 13.59
C ILE A 144 6.17 -1.12 13.75
N ALA A 145 6.78 -0.34 14.66
CA ALA A 145 6.33 1.04 14.92
C ALA A 145 7.44 2.07 15.10
N ALA A 146 8.72 1.65 15.13
CA ALA A 146 9.79 2.60 15.35
C ALA A 146 10.01 3.46 14.09
N PRO A 147 10.30 4.76 14.22
CA PRO A 147 10.70 5.57 13.09
C PRO A 147 12.08 5.16 12.57
N ILE A 148 12.36 5.52 11.32
CA ILE A 148 13.71 5.50 10.76
C ILE A 148 14.45 6.71 11.36
N PRO A 149 15.52 6.52 12.15
CA PRO A 149 16.07 7.61 12.97
C PRO A 149 17.03 8.54 12.21
N GLN A 150 17.55 8.10 11.06
CA GLN A 150 18.54 8.83 10.27
C GLN A 150 18.47 8.36 8.81
N PRO A 151 19.05 9.12 7.86
CA PRO A 151 18.97 8.76 6.45
C PRO A 151 19.42 7.32 6.19
N LEU A 152 18.56 6.51 5.58
CA LEU A 152 18.83 5.10 5.33
C LEU A 152 19.31 4.91 3.89
N ARG A 153 20.58 4.54 3.72
CA ARG A 153 21.19 4.32 2.40
C ARG A 153 21.18 2.84 2.02
N PRO A 154 20.53 2.43 0.92
CA PRO A 154 20.66 1.08 0.39
C PRO A 154 22.09 0.81 -0.14
N PRO A 155 22.61 -0.44 -0.06
CA PRO A 155 21.97 -1.61 0.50
C PRO A 155 21.88 -1.56 2.04
N ALA A 156 20.73 -1.96 2.58
CA ALA A 156 20.44 -1.95 4.01
C ALA A 156 19.74 -3.24 4.43
N TRP A 157 19.83 -3.59 5.71
CA TRP A 157 19.12 -4.74 6.24
C TRP A 157 17.61 -4.50 6.22
N PHE A 158 16.82 -5.53 5.94
CA PHE A 158 15.36 -5.37 5.81
C PHE A 158 14.71 -4.81 7.10
N TRP A 159 15.23 -5.14 8.28
CA TRP A 159 14.71 -4.62 9.57
C TRP A 159 15.05 -3.14 9.83
N GLN A 160 15.95 -2.54 9.03
CA GLN A 160 16.21 -1.09 9.09
C GLN A 160 15.13 -0.28 8.38
N TYR A 161 14.40 -0.89 7.45
CA TYR A 161 13.14 -0.36 6.90
C TYR A 161 12.03 -0.53 7.94
N ARG A 162 12.14 0.24 9.03
CA ARG A 162 11.15 0.24 10.10
C ARG A 162 9.86 0.87 9.60
N CYS A 163 8.72 0.49 10.15
CA CYS A 163 7.44 0.95 9.62
C CYS A 163 7.24 2.47 9.75
N GLY A 164 7.78 3.09 10.80
CA GLY A 164 7.51 4.49 11.11
C GLY A 164 6.03 4.77 11.29
N GLU A 165 5.61 5.94 10.83
CA GLU A 165 4.22 6.35 10.77
C GLU A 165 3.47 5.54 9.69
N VAL A 166 2.30 5.02 10.05
CA VAL A 166 1.46 4.24 9.14
C VAL A 166 0.22 5.04 8.79
N SER A 167 -0.09 5.07 7.50
CA SER A 167 -1.24 5.76 6.94
C SER A 167 -2.12 4.84 6.12
N ALA A 168 -3.43 5.10 6.20
CA ALA A 168 -4.36 4.74 5.15
C ALA A 168 -4.45 5.94 4.19
N ILE A 169 -4.39 5.71 2.88
CA ILE A 169 -4.38 6.79 1.89
C ILE A 169 -5.75 6.83 1.23
N LEU A 170 -6.47 7.92 1.41
CA LEU A 170 -7.71 8.21 0.69
C LEU A 170 -7.36 8.92 -0.61
N VAL A 171 -7.60 8.26 -1.75
CA VAL A 171 -7.48 8.83 -3.09
C VAL A 171 -8.89 9.01 -3.63
N ASP A 172 -9.32 10.27 -3.76
CA ASP A 172 -10.71 10.66 -3.97
C ASP A 172 -11.64 9.96 -2.97
N ARG A 173 -12.39 8.94 -3.40
CA ARG A 173 -13.33 8.15 -2.58
C ARG A 173 -12.85 6.71 -2.32
N THR A 174 -11.58 6.42 -2.61
CA THR A 174 -10.97 5.09 -2.43
C THR A 174 -9.95 5.11 -1.30
N LEU A 175 -10.22 4.36 -0.23
CA LEU A 175 -9.35 4.26 0.94
C LEU A 175 -8.44 3.03 0.84
N VAL A 176 -7.13 3.25 0.75
CA VAL A 176 -6.11 2.20 0.60
C VAL A 176 -5.35 1.96 1.89
N PHE A 177 -5.35 0.71 2.36
CA PHE A 177 -4.64 0.30 3.57
C PHE A 177 -3.28 -0.33 3.25
N GLY A 178 -2.22 0.19 3.86
CA GLY A 178 -0.88 -0.40 3.81
C GLY A 178 -0.69 -1.65 4.66
N SER A 179 -1.54 -1.85 5.67
CA SER A 179 -1.43 -2.97 6.59
C SER A 179 -2.79 -3.34 7.17
N ALA A 180 -2.90 -4.55 7.67
CA ALA A 180 -4.16 -5.13 8.10
C ALA A 180 -4.50 -4.84 9.57
N ALA A 181 -4.52 -3.56 9.94
CA ALA A 181 -4.97 -3.09 11.25
C ALA A 181 -6.00 -1.97 11.14
N PHE A 182 -6.54 -1.55 12.28
CA PHE A 182 -7.61 -0.55 12.35
C PHE A 182 -7.39 0.40 13.53
N LEU A 183 -7.96 1.59 13.39
CA LEU A 183 -8.19 2.55 14.45
C LEU A 183 -9.69 2.76 14.59
N SER A 184 -10.19 2.69 15.82
CA SER A 184 -11.64 2.76 16.02
C SER A 184 -12.19 4.12 15.64
N GLY A 185 -13.20 4.14 14.78
CA GLY A 185 -13.86 5.37 14.31
C GLY A 185 -13.02 6.29 13.41
N ALA A 186 -11.78 5.92 13.04
CA ALA A 186 -10.86 6.81 12.32
C ALA A 186 -11.33 7.24 10.92
N TYR A 187 -12.28 6.49 10.33
CA TYR A 187 -12.75 6.69 8.97
C TYR A 187 -14.24 7.03 8.88
N GLN A 188 -14.90 7.28 10.02
CA GLN A 188 -16.31 7.67 10.06
C GLN A 188 -16.51 9.08 9.52
N GLY A 189 -17.61 9.31 8.80
CA GLY A 189 -17.95 10.61 8.22
C GLY A 189 -17.09 11.03 7.02
N LEU A 190 -16.17 10.17 6.56
CA LEU A 190 -15.46 10.35 5.30
C LEU A 190 -16.33 9.88 4.13
N GLU A 191 -16.10 10.47 2.96
CA GLU A 191 -16.75 10.05 1.72
C GLU A 191 -15.99 8.89 1.08
N VAL A 192 -16.15 7.67 1.62
CA VAL A 192 -15.49 6.46 1.11
C VAL A 192 -16.50 5.57 0.40
N GLU A 193 -16.16 5.13 -0.81
CA GLU A 193 -16.98 4.20 -1.59
C GLU A 193 -16.28 2.85 -1.81
N THR A 194 -14.96 2.90 -1.95
CA THR A 194 -14.11 1.73 -2.14
C THR A 194 -13.07 1.65 -1.04
N VAL A 195 -12.90 0.46 -0.47
CA VAL A 195 -11.78 0.14 0.42
C VAL A 195 -10.87 -0.86 -0.27
N VAL A 196 -9.59 -0.54 -0.38
CA VAL A 196 -8.54 -1.50 -0.74
C VAL A 196 -7.93 -2.02 0.56
N LEU A 197 -8.30 -3.24 0.94
CA LEU A 197 -7.89 -3.87 2.18
C LEU A 197 -6.70 -4.82 1.94
N GLY A 198 -5.53 -4.43 2.45
CA GLY A 198 -4.37 -5.32 2.52
C GLY A 198 -4.61 -6.43 3.53
N ILE A 199 -4.44 -7.69 3.12
CA ILE A 199 -4.70 -8.86 3.98
C ILE A 199 -3.44 -9.55 4.51
N GLY A 200 -2.27 -8.98 4.23
CA GLY A 200 -0.97 -9.48 4.70
C GLY A 200 -0.99 -9.76 6.21
N GLY A 201 -0.74 -11.01 6.60
CA GLY A 201 -0.70 -11.43 8.00
C GLY A 201 -2.06 -11.69 8.69
N LEU A 202 -3.21 -11.39 8.06
CA LEU A 202 -4.52 -11.59 8.71
C LEU A 202 -4.82 -13.06 9.04
N GLY A 203 -4.29 -13.99 8.26
CA GLY A 203 -4.45 -15.42 8.49
C GLY A 203 -3.91 -15.92 9.85
N PHE A 204 -3.12 -15.10 10.55
CA PHE A 204 -2.58 -15.39 11.89
C PHE A 204 -3.37 -14.76 13.02
N ARG A 205 -4.47 -14.04 12.72
CA ARG A 205 -5.30 -13.35 13.70
C ARG A 205 -6.58 -14.15 13.98
N PRO A 206 -7.16 -14.05 15.19
CA PRO A 206 -8.43 -14.70 15.48
C PRO A 206 -9.55 -14.07 14.66
N ARG A 207 -10.62 -14.84 14.42
CA ARG A 207 -11.81 -14.37 13.67
C ARG A 207 -12.38 -13.06 14.20
N SER A 208 -12.44 -12.90 15.53
CA SER A 208 -12.90 -11.65 16.16
C SER A 208 -12.09 -10.42 15.77
N TYR A 209 -10.80 -10.58 15.45
CA TYR A 209 -9.98 -9.50 14.94
C TYR A 209 -10.34 -9.13 13.49
N LEU A 210 -10.62 -10.12 12.63
CA LEU A 210 -11.06 -9.89 11.25
C LEU A 210 -12.42 -9.19 11.24
N GLU A 211 -13.35 -9.63 12.08
CA GLU A 211 -14.68 -9.00 12.23
C GLU A 211 -14.56 -7.55 12.68
N LYS A 212 -13.71 -7.27 13.69
CA LYS A 212 -13.47 -5.90 14.15
C LYS A 212 -12.75 -5.05 13.11
N LEU A 213 -11.73 -5.57 12.42
CA LEU A 213 -11.08 -4.89 11.30
C LEU A 213 -12.09 -4.51 10.23
N TYR A 214 -12.93 -5.46 9.81
CA TYR A 214 -13.92 -5.23 8.77
C TYR A 214 -14.95 -4.18 9.20
N GLN A 215 -15.42 -4.25 10.45
CA GLN A 215 -16.35 -3.25 11.00
C GLN A 215 -15.74 -1.85 10.98
N GLU A 216 -14.49 -1.69 11.43
CA GLU A 216 -13.85 -0.38 11.57
C GLU A 216 -13.34 0.21 10.24
N THR A 217 -12.96 -0.63 9.29
CA THR A 217 -12.36 -0.18 8.02
C THR A 217 -13.34 -0.14 6.85
N VAL A 218 -14.31 -1.06 6.81
CA VAL A 218 -15.26 -1.18 5.71
C VAL A 218 -16.64 -0.67 6.10
N VAL A 219 -17.23 -1.21 7.18
CA VAL A 219 -18.61 -0.86 7.54
C VAL A 219 -18.69 0.59 8.04
N ALA A 220 -17.78 0.98 8.95
CA ALA A 220 -17.77 2.32 9.53
C ALA A 220 -17.35 3.42 8.54
N SER A 221 -16.65 3.09 7.45
CA SER A 221 -16.30 4.04 6.39
C SER A 221 -17.44 4.26 5.39
N GLY A 222 -18.46 3.40 5.38
CA GLY A 222 -19.56 3.46 4.42
C GLY A 222 -19.24 2.86 3.05
N ALA A 223 -18.10 2.19 2.91
CA ALA A 223 -17.66 1.61 1.65
C ALA A 223 -18.64 0.53 1.14
N ARG A 224 -18.85 0.50 -0.18
CA ARG A 224 -19.71 -0.47 -0.88
C ARG A 224 -18.91 -1.50 -1.67
N GLN A 225 -17.67 -1.16 -2.02
CA GLN A 225 -16.74 -2.03 -2.72
C GLN A 225 -15.52 -2.32 -1.84
N VAL A 226 -15.16 -3.60 -1.75
CA VAL A 226 -13.95 -4.06 -1.06
C VAL A 226 -13.05 -4.77 -2.06
N LEU A 227 -11.83 -4.25 -2.21
CA LEU A 227 -10.80 -4.78 -3.10
C LEU A 227 -9.66 -5.32 -2.23
N ILE A 228 -9.28 -6.57 -2.43
CA ILE A 228 -8.28 -7.22 -1.59
C ILE A 228 -6.88 -7.12 -2.23
N SER A 229 -5.93 -6.57 -1.48
CA SER A 229 -4.50 -6.47 -1.81
C SER A 229 -3.63 -7.28 -0.84
N HIS A 230 -2.31 -7.30 -1.08
CA HIS A 230 -1.31 -7.92 -0.20
C HIS A 230 -1.57 -9.41 0.04
N TRP A 231 -2.16 -10.07 -0.95
CA TRP A 231 -2.51 -11.48 -0.91
C TRP A 231 -1.43 -12.37 -1.53
N ASP A 232 -0.55 -11.82 -2.38
CA ASP A 232 0.46 -12.58 -3.11
C ASP A 232 1.81 -12.68 -2.37
N ASN A 233 2.58 -13.68 -2.75
CA ASN A 233 3.89 -13.97 -2.18
C ASN A 233 4.94 -13.01 -2.74
N PHE A 234 5.19 -11.94 -2.00
CA PHE A 234 6.15 -10.89 -2.33
C PHE A 234 7.63 -11.32 -2.28
N PHE A 235 7.94 -12.55 -1.83
CA PHE A 235 9.27 -13.16 -1.97
C PHE A 235 9.51 -13.82 -3.34
N ARG A 236 8.50 -13.86 -4.21
CA ARG A 236 8.61 -14.41 -5.56
C ARG A 236 8.57 -13.31 -6.61
N PRO A 237 9.38 -13.41 -7.68
CA PRO A 237 9.31 -12.46 -8.78
C PRO A 237 7.98 -12.62 -9.54
N ILE A 238 7.37 -11.50 -9.95
CA ILE A 238 6.09 -11.49 -10.69
C ILE A 238 6.14 -12.34 -11.97
N ARG A 239 7.30 -12.38 -12.65
CA ARG A 239 7.51 -13.17 -13.88
C ARG A 239 7.31 -14.68 -13.69
N ALA A 240 7.38 -15.19 -12.46
CA ALA A 240 7.13 -16.59 -12.15
C ALA A 240 5.63 -16.91 -11.94
N GLY A 241 4.75 -15.92 -12.16
CA GLY A 241 3.35 -16.00 -11.78
C GLY A 241 3.13 -15.60 -10.31
N LEU A 242 1.92 -15.11 -10.01
CA LEU A 242 1.55 -14.76 -8.65
C LEU A 242 1.03 -15.99 -7.91
N HIS A 243 1.62 -16.23 -6.75
CA HIS A 243 1.19 -17.25 -5.81
C HIS A 243 0.65 -16.56 -4.58
N SER A 244 -0.39 -17.10 -3.95
CA SER A 244 -0.87 -16.57 -2.68
C SER A 244 0.15 -16.75 -1.55
N LEU A 245 0.15 -15.81 -0.61
CA LEU A 245 0.94 -15.88 0.63
C LEU A 245 0.10 -16.48 1.76
N GLY A 246 0.50 -17.64 2.28
CA GLY A 246 -0.10 -18.21 3.49
C GLY A 246 -1.60 -18.53 3.34
N ARG A 247 -2.41 -18.07 4.30
CA ARG A 247 -3.82 -18.49 4.50
C ARG A 247 -4.86 -17.59 3.80
N VAL A 248 -4.56 -17.10 2.58
CA VAL A 248 -5.50 -16.24 1.81
C VAL A 248 -6.89 -16.86 1.68
N GLY A 249 -6.97 -18.14 1.32
CA GLY A 249 -8.26 -18.84 1.19
C GLY A 249 -9.10 -18.76 2.46
N TRP A 250 -8.49 -19.11 3.60
CA TRP A 250 -9.13 -19.00 4.91
C TRP A 250 -9.55 -17.57 5.24
N THR A 251 -8.70 -16.56 4.98
CA THR A 251 -9.07 -15.15 5.20
C THR A 251 -10.29 -14.77 4.37
N MET A 252 -10.34 -15.16 3.10
CA MET A 252 -11.48 -14.86 2.21
C MET A 252 -12.76 -15.60 2.60
N GLU A 253 -12.67 -16.84 3.07
CA GLU A 253 -13.81 -17.59 3.64
C GLU A 253 -14.46 -16.86 4.82
N HIS A 254 -13.70 -16.01 5.54
CA HIS A 254 -14.21 -15.25 6.68
C HIS A 254 -14.64 -13.82 6.30
N LEU A 255 -13.99 -13.18 5.32
CA LEU A 255 -14.36 -11.85 4.87
C LEU A 255 -15.61 -11.85 3.96
N ARG A 256 -15.79 -12.88 3.12
CA ARG A 256 -16.95 -12.94 2.20
C ARG A 256 -18.30 -12.94 2.93
N PRO A 257 -18.52 -13.73 3.99
CA PRO A 257 -19.78 -13.67 4.75
C PRO A 257 -20.02 -12.31 5.43
N LEU A 258 -18.96 -11.57 5.77
CA LEU A 258 -19.10 -10.22 6.33
C LEU A 258 -19.54 -9.24 5.24
N ALA A 259 -18.92 -9.30 4.06
CA ALA A 259 -19.33 -8.48 2.92
C ALA A 259 -20.78 -8.73 2.52
N GLU A 260 -21.20 -10.00 2.45
CA GLU A 260 -22.59 -10.37 2.18
C GLU A 260 -23.54 -9.83 3.26
N ARG A 261 -23.21 -10.02 4.54
CA ARG A 261 -24.02 -9.54 5.67
C ARG A 261 -24.26 -8.03 5.64
N TYR A 262 -23.24 -7.25 5.29
CA TYR A 262 -23.30 -5.79 5.32
C TYR A 262 -23.53 -5.17 3.93
N GLY A 263 -23.78 -5.98 2.90
CA GLY A 263 -24.16 -5.51 1.56
C GLY A 263 -23.01 -4.94 0.72
N GLN A 264 -21.75 -5.30 1.00
CA GLN A 264 -20.62 -4.93 0.15
C GLN A 264 -20.32 -5.98 -0.92
N THR A 265 -19.79 -5.50 -2.05
CA THR A 265 -19.07 -6.36 -2.99
C THR A 265 -17.64 -6.59 -2.50
N ILE A 266 -17.11 -7.80 -2.65
CA ILE A 266 -15.73 -8.13 -2.28
C ILE A 266 -15.04 -8.95 -3.37
N SER A 267 -13.88 -8.49 -3.82
CA SER A 267 -13.09 -9.17 -4.84
C SER A 267 -11.59 -9.08 -4.56
N ILE A 268 -10.84 -10.08 -5.04
CA ILE A 268 -9.39 -10.07 -4.99
C ILE A 268 -8.87 -9.34 -6.22
N LEU A 269 -8.00 -8.35 -6.01
CA LEU A 269 -7.38 -7.64 -7.10
C LEU A 269 -6.48 -8.58 -7.91
N LYS A 270 -6.75 -8.67 -9.21
CA LYS A 270 -5.96 -9.45 -10.14
C LYS A 270 -4.84 -8.57 -10.69
N TYR A 271 -3.67 -9.16 -10.86
CA TYR A 271 -2.49 -8.43 -11.30
C TYR A 271 -2.64 -7.90 -12.71
N ASN A 272 -2.26 -6.63 -12.87
CA ASN A 272 -2.31 -5.91 -14.13
C ASN A 272 -3.67 -5.98 -14.84
N GLN A 273 -4.75 -6.08 -14.06
CA GLN A 273 -6.12 -6.00 -14.55
C GLN A 273 -6.76 -4.76 -13.92
N PRO A 274 -7.06 -3.74 -14.73
CA PRO A 274 -7.78 -2.57 -14.27
C PRO A 274 -9.15 -2.96 -13.71
N VAL A 275 -9.55 -2.30 -12.62
CA VAL A 275 -10.90 -2.33 -12.08
C VAL A 275 -11.43 -0.91 -12.01
N ASP A 276 -12.68 -0.72 -12.43
CA ASP A 276 -13.35 0.57 -12.30
C ASP A 276 -13.71 0.79 -10.83
N LEU A 277 -13.38 1.99 -10.33
CA LEU A 277 -13.74 2.41 -8.99
C LEU A 277 -15.20 2.88 -8.98
N VAL A 278 -15.90 2.60 -7.89
CA VAL A 278 -17.28 3.08 -7.73
C VAL A 278 -17.24 4.61 -7.66
N VAL A 279 -18.15 5.23 -8.40
CA VAL A 279 -18.45 6.66 -8.33
C VAL A 279 -19.95 6.75 -8.13
N SER A 280 -20.42 7.14 -6.94
CA SER A 280 -21.84 7.48 -6.79
C SER A 280 -22.13 8.71 -7.64
N PRO A 281 -23.29 8.76 -8.32
CA PRO A 281 -23.79 10.00 -8.92
C PRO A 281 -24.10 11.08 -7.87
#